data_AF-A0A8T5QHG0-F1
#
_entry.id   AF-A0A8T5QHG0-F1
#
_cell.length_a   1.000
_cell.length_b   1.000
_cell.length_c   1.000
_cell.angle_alpha   90.00
_cell.angle_beta   90.00
_cell.angle_gamma   90.00
#
_symmetry.space_group_name_H-M   'P 1'
#
loop_
_entity.id
_entity.type
_entity.pdbx_description
1 polymer ?
#
loop_
_entity_poly.entity_id
_entity_poly.type
_entity_poly.pdbx_seq_one_letter_code
_entity_poly.pdbx_strand_id
1 'polypeptide(L)'
;VVHKGLMPEKYLRMLKEIEKAKKDYDAKKLTKAEVHNVNKDSRELLRFLVEFIQRKRGIELEKARIRVKHGKKYGEVVLLGKKAFIIHDIDNEDRDISKADITPEGALKNIKSSSLEEYEKAIAGVEMPERVFIKEPIFEDLKNIFGRDVEILINY
;
A
#
# COMPACT_ATOMS: atom_id res chain seq x y z
N VAL A 1 18.79 0.22 -17.97
CA VAL A 1 17.43 -0.28 -18.30
C VAL A 1 16.55 -0.01 -17.08
N VAL A 2 15.54 0.86 -17.20
CA VAL A 2 14.63 1.18 -16.09
C VAL A 2 13.66 0.01 -15.89
N HIS A 3 13.66 -0.60 -14.71
CA HIS A 3 12.71 -1.65 -14.35
C HIS A 3 11.29 -1.05 -14.35
N LYS A 4 10.45 -1.40 -15.32
CA LYS A 4 9.07 -0.88 -15.45
C LYS A 4 8.11 -1.35 -14.34
N GLY A 5 8.61 -2.05 -13.32
CA GLY A 5 7.78 -2.67 -12.27
C GLY A 5 6.83 -3.76 -12.78
N LEU A 6 6.96 -4.19 -14.04
CA LEU A 6 6.11 -5.23 -14.65
C LEU A 6 6.57 -6.63 -14.23
N MET A 7 5.62 -7.57 -14.22
CA MET A 7 5.91 -8.98 -13.95
C MET A 7 6.83 -9.56 -15.04
N PRO A 8 7.96 -10.21 -14.66
CA PRO A 8 8.83 -10.87 -15.61
C PRO A 8 8.11 -11.99 -16.37
N GLU A 9 8.41 -12.12 -17.67
CA GLU A 9 7.78 -13.10 -18.56
C GLU A 9 7.97 -14.56 -18.10
N LYS A 10 9.05 -14.85 -17.35
CA LYS A 10 9.27 -16.20 -16.80
C LYS A 10 8.10 -16.71 -15.96
N TYR A 11 7.41 -15.83 -15.23
CA TYR A 11 6.28 -16.22 -14.39
C TYR A 11 5.02 -16.51 -15.21
N LEU A 12 4.87 -15.88 -16.39
CA LEU A 12 3.82 -16.24 -17.34
C LEU A 12 4.08 -17.63 -17.95
N ARG A 13 5.34 -17.95 -18.28
CA ARG A 13 5.70 -19.30 -18.76
C ARG A 13 5.43 -20.35 -17.68
N MET A 14 5.87 -20.09 -16.46
CA MET A 14 5.64 -20.95 -15.30
C MET A 14 4.14 -21.20 -15.05
N LEU A 15 3.30 -20.16 -15.14
CA LEU A 15 1.85 -20.30 -15.02
C LEU A 15 1.28 -21.25 -16.10
N LYS A 16 1.66 -21.06 -17.37
CA LYS A 16 1.21 -21.91 -18.48
C LYS A 16 1.66 -23.37 -18.30
N GLU A 17 2.87 -23.58 -17.79
CA GLU A 17 3.40 -24.91 -17.48
C GLU A 17 2.61 -25.58 -16.35
N ILE A 18 2.25 -24.83 -15.29
CA ILE A 18 1.40 -25.32 -14.20
C ILE A 18 -0.01 -25.66 -14.70
N GLU A 19 -0.63 -24.81 -15.52
CA GLU A 19 -1.95 -25.07 -16.12
C GLU A 19 -1.94 -26.34 -16.99
N LYS A 20 -0.89 -26.52 -17.80
CA LYS A 20 -0.70 -27.74 -18.59
C LYS A 20 -0.50 -28.95 -17.68
N ALA A 21 0.37 -28.85 -16.69
CA ALA A 21 0.65 -29.92 -15.74
C ALA A 21 -0.60 -30.35 -14.98
N LYS A 22 -1.50 -29.43 -14.62
CA LYS A 22 -2.78 -29.77 -14.00
C LYS A 22 -3.63 -30.67 -14.91
N LYS A 23 -3.73 -30.33 -16.21
CA LYS A 23 -4.45 -31.15 -17.20
C LYS A 23 -3.81 -32.53 -17.38
N ASP A 24 -2.48 -32.58 -17.43
CA ASP A 24 -1.73 -33.83 -17.56
C ASP A 24 -1.84 -34.71 -16.29
N TYR A 25 -1.91 -34.10 -15.11
CA TYR A 25 -2.17 -34.77 -13.84
C TYR A 25 -3.56 -35.43 -13.83
N ASP A 26 -4.60 -34.69 -14.24
CA ASP A 26 -5.97 -35.22 -14.31
C ASP A 26 -6.09 -36.36 -15.33
N ALA A 27 -5.31 -36.29 -16.41
CA ALA A 27 -5.15 -37.36 -17.38
C ALA A 27 -4.23 -38.50 -16.92
N LYS A 28 -3.71 -38.47 -15.69
CA LYS A 28 -2.77 -39.43 -15.09
C LYS A 28 -1.47 -39.63 -15.88
N LYS A 29 -1.02 -38.59 -16.59
CA LYS A 29 0.18 -38.60 -17.44
C LYS A 29 1.46 -38.20 -16.71
N LEU A 30 1.36 -37.58 -15.53
CA LEU A 30 2.52 -37.12 -14.77
C LEU A 30 3.09 -38.19 -13.85
N THR A 31 4.41 -38.27 -13.82
CA THR A 31 5.20 -39.02 -12.83
C THR A 31 5.25 -38.27 -11.50
N LYS A 32 5.60 -38.99 -10.43
CA LYS A 32 5.79 -38.38 -9.10
C LYS A 32 6.87 -37.29 -9.10
N ALA A 33 7.93 -37.45 -9.89
CA ALA A 33 9.00 -36.47 -10.01
C ALA A 33 8.51 -35.18 -10.69
N GLU A 34 7.74 -35.29 -11.78
CA GLU A 34 7.13 -34.14 -12.45
C GLU A 34 6.14 -33.41 -11.55
N VAL A 35 5.32 -34.14 -10.80
CA VAL A 35 4.41 -33.55 -9.80
C VAL A 35 5.19 -32.79 -8.73
N HIS A 36 6.34 -33.30 -8.28
CA HIS A 36 7.18 -32.59 -7.31
C HIS A 36 7.74 -31.28 -7.87
N ASN A 37 8.23 -31.29 -9.12
CA ASN A 37 8.76 -30.10 -9.78
C ASN A 37 7.66 -29.03 -9.96
N VAL A 38 6.48 -29.42 -10.45
CA VAL A 38 5.34 -28.50 -10.62
C VAL A 38 4.91 -27.88 -9.29
N ASN A 39 4.97 -28.63 -8.19
CA ASN A 39 4.70 -28.08 -6.85
C ASN A 39 5.75 -27.06 -6.41
N LYS A 40 7.03 -27.29 -6.72
CA LYS A 40 8.09 -26.32 -6.45
C LYS A 40 7.87 -25.02 -7.22
N ASP A 41 7.58 -25.14 -8.52
CA ASP A 41 7.33 -23.98 -9.40
C ASP A 41 6.07 -23.22 -8.95
N SER A 42 5.03 -23.93 -8.53
CA SER A 42 3.81 -23.33 -7.98
C SER A 42 4.09 -22.50 -6.72
N ARG A 43 4.98 -22.97 -5.84
CA ARG A 43 5.40 -22.21 -4.64
C ARG A 43 6.22 -20.98 -5.00
N GLU A 44 7.12 -21.09 -5.99
CA GLU A 44 7.88 -19.93 -6.49
C GLU A 44 6.93 -18.88 -7.07
N LEU A 45 5.99 -19.30 -7.93
CA LEU A 45 5.00 -18.41 -8.52
C LEU A 45 4.14 -17.72 -7.45
N LEU A 46 3.61 -18.49 -6.49
CA LEU A 46 2.79 -17.96 -5.40
C LEU A 46 3.56 -16.91 -4.59
N ARG A 47 4.80 -17.22 -4.19
CA ARG A 47 5.66 -16.30 -3.46
C ARG A 47 5.85 -15.00 -4.24
N PHE A 48 6.20 -15.11 -5.52
CA PHE A 48 6.39 -13.94 -6.36
C PHE A 48 5.11 -13.10 -6.49
N LEU A 49 3.95 -13.72 -6.68
CA LEU A 49 2.67 -13.01 -6.80
C LEU A 49 2.32 -12.26 -5.50
N VAL A 50 2.54 -12.87 -4.35
CA VAL A 50 2.36 -12.22 -3.04
C VAL A 50 3.28 -11.01 -2.90
N GLU A 51 4.58 -11.17 -3.17
CA GLU A 51 5.55 -10.07 -3.13
C GLU A 51 5.20 -8.96 -4.14
N PHE A 52 4.70 -9.32 -5.33
CA PHE A 52 4.27 -8.38 -6.36
C PHE A 52 3.05 -7.55 -5.90
N ILE A 53 2.03 -8.20 -5.34
CA ILE A 53 0.85 -7.53 -4.78
C ILE A 53 1.23 -6.60 -3.63
N GLN A 54 2.09 -7.07 -2.72
CA GLN A 54 2.59 -6.26 -1.60
C GLN A 54 3.35 -5.02 -2.08
N ARG A 55 4.25 -5.16 -3.07
CA ARG A 55 4.95 -4.01 -3.66
C ARG A 55 4.02 -3.03 -4.34
N LYS A 56 3.03 -3.52 -5.11
CA LYS A 56 2.03 -2.65 -5.74
C LYS A 56 1.24 -1.87 -4.68
N ARG A 57 0.79 -2.54 -3.62
CA ARG A 57 0.12 -1.90 -2.48
C ARG A 57 1.00 -0.87 -1.78
N GLY A 58 2.29 -1.16 -1.58
CA GLY A 58 3.25 -0.23 -0.99
C GLY A 58 3.43 1.05 -1.82
N ILE A 59 3.50 0.91 -3.15
CA ILE A 59 3.58 2.06 -4.07
C ILE A 59 2.31 2.92 -4.00
N GLU A 60 1.13 2.29 -4.02
CA GLU A 60 -0.13 3.04 -3.91
C GLU A 60 -0.29 3.72 -2.54
N LEU A 61 0.15 3.06 -1.46
CA LEU A 61 0.16 3.66 -0.13
C LEU A 61 1.09 4.89 -0.07
N GLU A 62 2.26 4.83 -0.69
CA GLU A 62 3.18 5.97 -0.70
C GLU A 62 2.61 7.16 -1.49
N LYS A 63 1.90 6.92 -2.60
CA LYS A 63 1.18 7.99 -3.32
C LYS A 63 0.04 8.60 -2.51
N ALA A 64 -0.52 7.85 -1.57
CA ALA A 64 -1.61 8.28 -0.70
C ALA A 64 -1.12 9.02 0.56
N ARG A 65 0.21 9.13 0.76
CA ARG A 65 0.83 9.76 1.91
C ARG A 65 1.27 11.19 1.59
N ILE A 66 0.97 12.09 2.51
CA ILE A 66 1.54 13.42 2.57
C ILE A 66 2.45 13.44 3.79
N ARG A 67 3.76 13.54 3.56
CA ARG A 67 4.72 13.73 4.64
C ARG A 67 4.95 15.21 4.87
N VAL A 68 4.98 15.58 6.13
CA VAL A 68 5.20 16.96 6.55
C VAL A 68 6.32 17.05 7.56
N LYS A 69 7.02 18.17 7.56
CA LYS A 69 7.92 18.58 8.63
C LYS A 69 7.33 19.78 9.34
N HIS A 70 7.34 19.75 10.66
CA HIS A 70 6.88 20.83 11.52
C HIS A 70 7.85 20.99 12.69
N GLY A 71 8.46 22.17 12.81
CA GLY A 71 9.59 22.39 13.70
C GLY A 71 10.71 21.34 13.48
N LYS A 72 10.90 20.46 14.46
CA LYS A 72 11.92 19.37 14.45
C LYS A 72 11.32 17.97 14.28
N LYS A 73 10.02 17.87 14.02
CA LYS A 73 9.28 16.61 13.94
C LYS A 73 8.81 16.35 12.52
N TYR A 74 8.53 15.08 12.25
CA TYR A 74 7.98 14.64 10.97
C TYR A 74 6.61 14.03 11.20
N GLY A 75 5.61 14.55 10.49
CA GLY A 75 4.26 14.04 10.49
C GLY A 75 3.92 13.34 9.17
N GLU A 76 2.86 12.55 9.19
CA GLU A 76 2.33 11.89 8.00
C GLU A 76 0.81 11.96 7.98
N VAL A 77 0.23 12.30 6.84
CA VAL A 77 -1.21 12.18 6.59
C VAL A 77 -1.43 11.13 5.51
N VAL A 78 -2.16 10.07 5.84
CA VAL A 78 -2.49 8.96 4.93
C VAL A 78 -3.94 9.10 4.48
N LEU A 79 -4.16 9.27 3.18
CA LEU A 79 -5.48 9.46 2.58
C LEU A 79 -6.04 8.12 2.07
N LEU A 80 -7.04 7.58 2.76
CA LEU A 80 -7.66 6.28 2.48
C LEU A 80 -9.12 6.45 2.05
N GLY A 81 -9.33 6.85 0.79
CA GLY A 81 -10.66 7.02 0.22
C GLY A 81 -11.43 8.17 0.89
N LYS A 82 -12.39 7.83 1.77
CA LYS A 82 -13.19 8.81 2.53
C LYS A 82 -12.66 9.08 3.93
N LYS A 83 -11.58 8.43 4.34
CA LYS A 83 -10.96 8.60 5.66
C LYS A 83 -9.51 9.03 5.49
N ALA A 84 -9.02 9.82 6.43
CA ALA A 84 -7.61 10.11 6.57
C ALA A 84 -7.11 9.66 7.95
N PHE A 85 -5.85 9.27 8.02
CA PHE A 85 -5.13 9.10 9.27
C PHE A 85 -4.00 10.12 9.33
N ILE A 86 -3.77 10.69 10.51
CA ILE A 86 -2.81 11.74 10.77
C ILE A 86 -1.89 11.20 11.85
N ILE A 87 -0.62 11.02 11.53
CA ILE A 87 0.44 10.65 12.45
C ILE A 87 1.19 11.94 12.76
N HIS A 88 1.15 12.39 14.02
CA HIS A 88 1.70 13.69 14.39
C HIS A 88 3.23 13.69 14.41
N ASP A 89 3.82 12.56 14.81
CA ASP A 89 5.25 12.38 14.96
C ASP A 89 5.62 10.92 14.62
N ILE A 90 6.23 10.69 13.46
CA ILE A 90 6.58 9.35 12.98
C ILE A 90 7.76 8.73 13.73
N ASP A 91 8.59 9.58 14.36
CA ASP A 91 9.79 9.17 15.10
C ASP A 91 9.48 8.89 16.57
N ASN A 92 8.25 9.18 17.02
CA ASN A 92 7.81 8.88 18.37
C ASN A 92 7.33 7.42 18.49
N GLU A 93 7.81 6.69 19.50
CA GLU A 93 7.47 5.28 19.75
C GLU A 93 5.98 5.05 20.00
N ASP A 94 5.31 5.98 20.70
CA ASP A 94 3.89 5.86 21.05
C ASP A 94 2.96 6.26 19.89
N ARG A 95 3.51 6.84 18.81
CA ARG A 95 2.82 7.35 17.61
C ARG A 95 1.44 7.94 17.92
N ASP A 96 1.36 9.25 18.12
CA ASP A 96 0.07 9.91 18.26
C ASP A 96 -0.67 9.89 16.89
N ILE A 97 -1.73 9.07 16.81
CA ILE A 97 -2.52 8.86 15.61
C ILE A 97 -3.90 9.47 15.80
N SER A 98 -4.30 10.32 14.87
CA SER A 98 -5.65 10.81 14.72
C SER A 98 -6.28 10.27 13.42
N LYS A 99 -7.60 10.22 13.38
CA LYS A 99 -8.39 9.90 12.18
C LYS A 99 -9.35 11.02 11.86
N ALA A 100 -9.62 11.22 10.58
CA ALA A 100 -10.52 12.23 10.06
C ALA A 100 -11.36 11.68 8.90
N ASP A 101 -12.50 12.30 8.66
CA ASP A 101 -13.29 12.09 7.45
C ASP A 101 -12.83 13.08 6.36
N ILE A 102 -12.68 12.60 5.12
CA ILE A 102 -12.36 13.43 3.96
C ILE A 102 -13.67 13.84 3.29
N THR A 103 -13.93 15.15 3.19
CA THR A 103 -15.13 15.66 2.53
C THR A 103 -15.01 15.59 1.00
N PRO A 104 -16.11 15.70 0.23
CA PRO A 104 -16.05 15.78 -1.23
C PRO A 104 -15.18 16.94 -1.75
N GLU A 105 -15.08 18.03 -0.99
CA GLU A 105 -14.22 19.19 -1.28
C GLU A 105 -12.75 18.93 -0.94
N GLY A 106 -12.46 17.82 -0.25
CA GLY A 106 -11.13 17.37 0.13
C GLY A 106 -10.67 17.84 1.51
N ALA A 107 -11.52 18.46 2.32
CA ALA A 107 -11.16 18.90 3.67
C ALA A 107 -11.18 17.75 4.68
N LEU A 108 -10.39 17.87 5.75
CA LEU A 108 -10.38 16.96 6.89
C LEU A 108 -11.38 17.45 7.94
N LYS A 109 -12.36 16.60 8.29
CA LYS A 109 -13.35 16.88 9.33
C LYS A 109 -13.39 15.77 10.38
N ASN A 110 -14.01 16.07 11.52
CA ASN A 110 -14.22 15.14 12.63
C ASN A 110 -12.92 14.50 13.12
N ILE A 111 -11.84 15.29 13.21
CA ILE A 111 -10.54 14.81 13.69
C ILE A 111 -10.69 14.32 15.12
N LYS A 112 -10.35 13.06 15.35
CA LYS A 112 -10.41 12.40 16.66
C LYS A 112 -9.22 11.45 16.82
N SER A 113 -8.89 11.10 18.06
CA SER A 113 -7.87 10.10 18.32
C SER A 113 -8.21 8.75 17.69
N SER A 114 -7.17 8.00 17.34
CA SER A 114 -7.24 6.66 16.78
C SER A 114 -6.09 5.81 17.36
N SER A 115 -6.14 4.51 17.15
CA SER A 115 -5.08 3.59 17.57
C SER A 115 -4.28 3.06 16.39
N LEU A 116 -3.08 2.55 16.68
CA LEU A 116 -2.26 1.84 15.70
C LEU A 116 -3.04 0.67 15.08
N GLU A 117 -3.78 -0.09 15.88
CA GLU A 117 -4.60 -1.21 15.41
C GLU A 117 -5.69 -0.76 14.41
N GLU A 118 -6.36 0.36 14.66
CA GLU A 118 -7.37 0.91 13.74
C GLU A 118 -6.74 1.34 12.41
N TYR A 119 -5.57 1.96 12.47
CA TYR A 119 -4.79 2.37 11.30
C TYR A 119 -4.34 1.15 10.48
N GLU A 120 -3.78 0.13 11.12
CA GLU A 120 -3.34 -1.10 10.47
C GLU A 120 -4.50 -1.84 9.79
N LYS A 121 -5.65 -1.95 10.47
CA LYS A 121 -6.87 -2.52 9.88
C LYS A 121 -7.36 -1.74 8.67
N ALA A 122 -7.28 -0.40 8.71
CA ALA A 122 -7.70 0.44 7.59
C ALA A 122 -6.78 0.25 6.36
N ILE A 123 -5.47 0.18 6.56
CA ILE A 123 -4.51 -0.07 5.46
C ILE A 123 -4.67 -1.49 4.89
N ALA A 124 -4.92 -2.48 5.75
CA ALA A 124 -5.08 -3.86 5.31
C ALA A 124 -6.41 -4.11 4.58
N GLY A 125 -7.48 -3.42 4.99
CA GLY A 125 -8.84 -3.67 4.52
C GLY A 125 -9.30 -2.82 3.33
N VAL A 126 -8.62 -1.73 3.00
CA VAL A 126 -9.06 -0.81 1.93
C VAL A 126 -8.36 -1.14 0.61
N GLU A 127 -9.13 -1.25 -0.48
CA GLU A 127 -8.57 -1.13 -1.82
C GLU A 127 -8.01 0.28 -1.99
N MET A 128 -6.68 0.38 -2.01
CA MET A 128 -6.00 1.66 -2.18
C MET A 128 -6.47 2.32 -3.48
N PRO A 129 -6.94 3.58 -3.43
CA PRO A 129 -7.35 4.28 -4.64
C PRO A 129 -6.14 4.41 -5.59
N GLU A 130 -6.30 4.07 -6.87
CA GLU A 130 -5.22 4.16 -7.86
C GLU A 130 -4.69 5.59 -8.04
N ARG A 131 -5.51 6.59 -7.66
CA ARG A 131 -5.18 8.02 -7.67
C ARG A 131 -5.76 8.70 -6.45
N VAL A 132 -4.91 9.42 -5.72
CA VAL A 132 -5.31 10.32 -4.65
C VAL A 132 -5.13 11.75 -5.14
N PHE A 133 -6.17 12.57 -4.98
CA PHE A 133 -6.12 13.98 -5.34
C PHE A 133 -6.03 14.81 -4.07
N ILE A 134 -4.96 15.59 -3.94
CA ILE A 134 -4.81 16.57 -2.87
C ILE A 134 -5.48 17.85 -3.35
N LYS A 135 -6.57 18.24 -2.67
CA LYS A 135 -7.31 19.47 -2.97
C LYS A 135 -6.82 20.60 -2.07
N GLU A 136 -7.10 21.84 -2.50
CA GLU A 136 -6.72 23.06 -1.77
C GLU A 136 -7.01 23.02 -0.25
N PRO A 137 -8.18 22.54 0.22
CA PRO A 137 -8.49 22.56 1.66
C PRO A 137 -7.51 21.76 2.52
N ILE A 138 -6.90 20.69 1.99
CA ILE A 138 -5.91 19.90 2.73
C ILE A 138 -4.74 20.77 3.17
N PHE A 139 -4.28 21.72 2.35
CA PHE A 139 -3.14 22.55 2.71
C PHE A 139 -3.44 23.47 3.90
N GLU A 140 -4.66 23.96 4.02
CA GLU A 140 -5.09 24.73 5.20
C GLU A 140 -5.27 23.83 6.42
N ASP A 141 -5.82 22.62 6.25
CA ASP A 141 -5.94 21.65 7.33
C ASP A 141 -4.56 21.24 7.88
N LEU A 142 -3.56 21.04 7.00
CA LEU A 142 -2.19 20.77 7.42
C LEU A 142 -1.61 21.90 8.28
N LYS A 143 -1.86 23.17 7.92
CA LYS A 143 -1.42 24.32 8.74
C LYS A 143 -2.11 24.36 10.09
N ASN A 144 -3.39 24.02 10.15
CA ASN A 144 -4.17 23.99 11.39
C ASN A 144 -3.73 22.85 12.31
N ILE A 145 -3.34 21.71 11.74
CA ILE A 145 -2.93 20.50 12.48
C ILE A 145 -1.47 20.62 12.96
N PHE A 146 -0.56 20.96 12.06
CA PHE A 146 0.89 20.88 12.28
C PHE A 146 1.55 22.24 12.54
N GLY A 147 0.83 23.35 12.36
CA GLY A 147 1.37 24.71 12.49
C GLY A 147 1.57 25.42 11.16
N ARG A 148 1.66 26.75 11.20
CA ARG A 148 1.73 27.60 9.99
C ARG A 148 3.02 27.44 9.19
N ASP A 149 4.07 26.94 9.83
CA ASP A 149 5.40 26.67 9.27
C ASP A 149 5.53 25.25 8.73
N VAL A 150 4.42 24.53 8.55
CA VAL A 150 4.42 23.18 7.98
C VAL A 150 5.05 23.16 6.59
N GLU A 151 6.01 22.27 6.41
CA GLU A 151 6.70 22.01 5.15
C GLU A 151 6.22 20.67 4.58
N ILE A 152 5.82 20.63 3.31
CA ILE A 152 5.42 19.38 2.65
C ILE A 152 6.63 18.78 1.96
N LEU A 153 6.94 17.53 2.28
CA LEU A 153 8.03 16.80 1.65
C LEU A 153 7.55 16.15 0.36
N ILE A 154 8.22 16.47 -0.75
CA ILE A 154 7.98 15.85 -2.06
C ILE A 154 9.26 15.10 -2.45
N ASN A 155 9.14 13.77 -2.62
CA ASN A 155 10.21 12.81 -2.93
C ASN A 155 11.30 12.61 -1.86
N TYR A 156 11.83 11.39 -1.84
CA TYR A 156 13.13 10.97 -1.30
C TYR A 156 14.03 10.61 -2.47
#